data_AF-A0A450X4R5-F1
#
_entry.id   AF-A0A450X4R5-F1
#
_cell.length_a   1.000
_cell.length_b   1.000
_cell.length_c   1.000
_cell.angle_alpha   90.00
_cell.angle_beta   90.00
_cell.angle_gamma   90.00
#
_symmetry.space_group_name_H-M   'P 1'
#
loop_
_entity.id
_entity.type
_entity.pdbx_description
1 polymer ?
#
loop_
_entity_poly.entity_id
_entity_poly.type
_entity_poly.pdbx_seq_one_letter_code
_entity_poly.pdbx_strand_id
1 'polypeptide(L)'
;MIGYLASRPSRDVVVSGRQLISRDWWENQSQYFELRISSLVEEEASRGDPSAVARRAAIIADIPHLAITDRAVVLTQTLVDRQAVPKGSEDDALHIAISATQGAHFLLTWNFKHIDNAQTKQRITEVVDSCGYLCPLTCSPEELGEQFHD
;
A
#
# COMPACT_ATOMS: atom_id res chain seq x y z
N MET A 1 5.13 -1.93 -2.32
CA MET A 1 5.42 -3.38 -2.31
C MET A 1 5.80 -3.92 -3.69
N ILE A 2 4.86 -3.95 -4.65
CA ILE A 2 5.01 -4.60 -5.98
C ILE A 2 6.27 -4.16 -6.75
N GLY A 3 6.64 -2.88 -6.67
CA GLY A 3 7.87 -2.37 -7.27
C GLY A 3 9.14 -3.08 -6.76
N TYR A 4 9.24 -3.37 -5.46
CA TYR A 4 10.38 -4.08 -4.88
C TYR A 4 10.40 -5.55 -5.30
N LEU A 5 9.23 -6.21 -5.35
CA LEU A 5 9.09 -7.59 -5.82
C LEU A 5 9.54 -7.77 -7.29
N ALA A 6 9.12 -6.86 -8.18
CA ALA A 6 9.39 -6.96 -9.60
C ALA A 6 10.76 -6.38 -10.02
N SER A 7 11.49 -5.76 -9.09
CA SER A 7 12.76 -5.12 -9.43
C SER A 7 13.89 -6.13 -9.54
N ARG A 8 14.88 -5.83 -10.40
CA ARG A 8 16.14 -6.58 -10.39
C ARG A 8 16.87 -6.33 -9.07
N PRO A 9 17.69 -7.29 -8.60
CA PRO A 9 18.51 -7.11 -7.41
C PRO A 9 19.29 -5.79 -7.46
N SER A 10 19.07 -4.95 -6.45
CA SER A 10 19.77 -3.68 -6.31
C SER A 10 21.16 -3.88 -5.69
N ARG A 11 22.11 -3.01 -6.04
CA ARG A 11 23.40 -2.91 -5.34
C ARG A 11 23.34 -2.01 -4.12
N ASP A 12 22.31 -1.19 -4.01
CA ASP A 12 22.03 -0.41 -2.81
C ASP A 12 21.55 -1.36 -1.70
N VAL A 13 22.26 -1.37 -0.57
CA VAL A 13 22.04 -2.33 0.53
C VAL A 13 20.63 -2.19 1.10
N VAL A 14 20.13 -0.96 1.26
CA VAL A 14 18.79 -0.71 1.83
C VAL A 14 17.71 -1.18 0.86
N VAL A 15 17.85 -0.83 -0.42
CA VAL A 15 16.90 -1.27 -1.45
C VAL A 15 16.92 -2.78 -1.58
N SER A 16 18.11 -3.39 -1.62
CA SER A 16 18.28 -4.84 -1.70
C SER A 16 17.63 -5.54 -0.51
N GLY A 17 17.84 -5.04 0.71
CA GLY A 17 17.17 -5.55 1.92
C GLY A 17 15.64 -5.54 1.78
N ARG A 18 15.05 -4.42 1.36
CA ARG A 18 13.61 -4.34 1.11
C ARG A 18 13.12 -5.27 0.00
N GLN A 19 13.92 -5.51 -1.05
CA GLN A 19 13.60 -6.49 -2.07
C GLN A 19 13.60 -7.92 -1.52
N LEU A 20 14.55 -8.27 -0.65
CA LEU A 20 14.60 -9.56 0.03
C LEU A 20 13.38 -9.75 0.93
N ILE A 21 13.10 -8.80 1.84
CA ILE A 21 11.96 -8.85 2.76
C ILE A 21 10.63 -8.93 1.99
N SER A 22 10.49 -8.14 0.91
CA SER A 22 9.28 -8.17 0.09
C SER A 22 9.03 -9.58 -0.48
N ARG A 23 10.09 -10.19 -1.02
CA ARG A 23 9.99 -11.52 -1.64
C ARG A 23 9.70 -12.59 -0.59
N ASP A 24 10.38 -12.54 0.56
CA ASP A 24 10.16 -13.46 1.66
C ASP A 24 8.71 -13.41 2.16
N TRP A 25 8.18 -12.20 2.40
CA TRP A 25 6.77 -12.03 2.78
C TRP A 25 5.83 -12.57 1.70
N TRP A 26 6.13 -12.29 0.43
CA TRP A 26 5.29 -12.76 -0.68
C TRP A 26 5.25 -14.29 -0.78
N GLU A 27 6.39 -14.94 -0.64
CA GLU A 27 6.51 -16.40 -0.75
C GLU A 27 5.96 -17.12 0.48
N ASN A 28 6.14 -16.57 1.68
CA ASN A 28 5.87 -17.28 2.94
C ASN A 28 4.60 -16.82 3.65
N GLN A 29 4.23 -15.54 3.54
CA GLN A 29 3.17 -14.94 4.36
C GLN A 29 1.90 -14.60 3.58
N SER A 30 2.03 -14.24 2.29
CA SER A 30 0.90 -13.69 1.50
C SER A 30 -0.33 -14.61 1.44
N GLN A 31 -0.12 -15.93 1.49
CA GLN A 31 -1.18 -16.95 1.50
C GLN A 31 -2.12 -16.88 2.71
N TYR A 32 -1.70 -16.25 3.81
CA TYR A 32 -2.52 -16.06 5.01
C TYR A 32 -3.41 -14.81 4.94
N PHE A 33 -3.36 -14.06 3.84
CA PHE A 33 -4.10 -12.83 3.65
C PHE A 33 -4.97 -12.89 2.39
N GLU A 34 -6.13 -12.24 2.47
CA GLU A 34 -6.94 -11.94 1.30
C GLU A 34 -6.34 -10.75 0.55
N LEU A 35 -5.47 -11.01 -0.41
CA LEU A 35 -4.83 -9.95 -1.20
C LEU A 35 -5.85 -9.21 -2.05
N ARG A 36 -5.75 -7.88 -2.05
CA ARG A 36 -6.55 -6.99 -2.88
C ARG A 36 -5.70 -5.84 -3.41
N ILE A 37 -6.00 -5.36 -4.60
CA ILE A 37 -5.40 -4.16 -5.19
C ILE A 37 -6.48 -3.22 -5.71
N SER A 38 -6.15 -1.98 -6.09
CA SER A 38 -7.07 -1.10 -6.81
C SER A 38 -6.54 -0.83 -8.22
N SER A 39 -7.37 -0.26 -9.09
CA SER A 39 -6.92 0.18 -10.42
C SER A 39 -5.82 1.25 -10.35
N LEU A 40 -5.68 1.96 -9.21
CA LEU A 40 -4.56 2.87 -8.99
C LEU A 40 -3.23 2.10 -8.91
N VAL A 41 -3.20 0.92 -8.28
CA VAL A 41 -2.02 0.04 -8.25
C VAL A 41 -1.67 -0.47 -9.64
N GLU A 42 -2.66 -0.79 -10.47
CA GLU A 42 -2.43 -1.18 -11.87
C GLU A 42 -1.81 -0.04 -12.67
N GLU A 43 -2.34 1.18 -12.51
CA GLU A 43 -1.81 2.36 -13.17
C GLU A 43 -0.35 2.59 -12.78
N GLU A 44 -0.03 2.55 -11.48
CA GLU A 44 1.34 2.66 -10.98
C GLU A 44 2.24 1.54 -11.52
N ALA A 45 1.73 0.30 -11.56
CA ALA A 45 2.47 -0.85 -12.08
C ALA A 45 2.78 -0.72 -13.58
N SER A 46 1.94 -0.01 -14.34
CA SER A 46 2.09 0.22 -15.79
C SER A 46 3.15 1.26 -16.16
N ARG A 47 3.69 2.01 -15.19
CA ARG A 47 4.63 3.12 -15.46
C ARG A 47 6.10 2.65 -15.51
N GLY A 48 6.90 3.21 -16.42
CA GLY A 48 8.36 3.02 -16.48
C GLY A 48 8.82 2.00 -17.52
N ASP A 49 9.95 1.33 -17.26
CA ASP A 49 10.58 0.40 -18.21
C ASP A 49 9.67 -0.79 -18.58
N PRO A 50 9.51 -1.12 -19.89
CA PRO A 50 8.62 -2.19 -20.33
C PRO A 50 8.86 -3.55 -19.67
N SER A 51 10.12 -3.90 -19.39
CA SER A 51 10.42 -5.18 -18.73
C SER A 51 9.96 -5.17 -17.28
N ALA A 52 10.10 -4.04 -16.57
CA ALA A 52 9.62 -3.89 -15.20
C ALA A 52 8.09 -3.87 -15.13
N VAL A 53 7.44 -3.20 -16.10
CA VAL A 53 5.98 -3.19 -16.25
C VAL A 53 5.45 -4.62 -16.43
N ALA A 54 6.02 -5.39 -17.36
CA ALA A 54 5.59 -6.77 -17.59
C ALA A 54 5.71 -7.65 -16.34
N ARG A 55 6.80 -7.50 -15.57
CA ARG A 55 6.98 -8.25 -14.32
C ARG A 55 5.96 -7.85 -13.24
N ARG A 56 5.66 -6.56 -13.10
CA ARG A 56 4.65 -6.10 -12.12
C ARG A 56 3.24 -6.54 -12.51
N ALA A 57 2.89 -6.43 -13.80
CA ALA A 57 1.61 -6.88 -14.32
C ALA A 57 1.39 -8.38 -14.05
N ALA A 58 2.42 -9.21 -14.27
CA ALA A 58 2.34 -10.64 -13.98
C ALA A 58 2.08 -10.96 -12.49
N ILE A 59 2.63 -10.17 -11.56
CA ILE A 59 2.42 -10.36 -10.12
C ILE A 59 0.98 -10.05 -9.71
N ILE A 60 0.37 -9.03 -10.31
CA ILE A 60 -0.94 -8.52 -9.89
C ILE A 60 -2.12 -9.07 -10.70
N ALA A 61 -1.86 -9.82 -11.77
CA ALA A 61 -2.86 -10.24 -12.74
C ALA A 61 -4.08 -10.97 -12.13
N ASP A 62 -3.83 -11.81 -11.13
CA ASP A 62 -4.86 -12.64 -10.50
C ASP A 62 -5.37 -12.09 -9.15
N ILE A 63 -4.95 -10.87 -8.78
CA ILE A 63 -5.36 -10.26 -7.50
C ILE A 63 -6.69 -9.52 -7.68
N PRO A 64 -7.72 -9.83 -6.88
CA PRO A 64 -9.01 -9.15 -6.99
C PRO A 64 -8.93 -7.66 -6.64
N HIS A 65 -9.81 -6.89 -7.28
CA HIS A 65 -9.81 -5.43 -7.19
C HIS A 65 -10.77 -4.87 -6.14
N LEU A 66 -10.29 -3.89 -5.38
CA LEU A 66 -11.09 -2.95 -4.61
C LEU A 66 -11.65 -1.87 -5.53
N ALA A 67 -12.92 -1.54 -5.34
CA ALA A 67 -13.56 -0.47 -6.09
C ALA A 67 -13.07 0.90 -5.59
N ILE A 68 -12.79 1.80 -6.53
CA ILE A 68 -12.64 3.23 -6.23
C ILE A 68 -14.04 3.83 -6.20
N THR A 69 -14.54 4.11 -5.00
CA THR A 69 -15.90 4.62 -4.80
C THR A 69 -15.91 6.13 -4.60
N ASP A 70 -17.06 6.79 -4.80
CA ASP A 70 -17.23 8.22 -4.49
C ASP A 70 -16.86 8.54 -3.03
N ARG A 71 -17.13 7.59 -2.11
CA ARG A 71 -16.72 7.69 -0.70
C ARG A 71 -15.20 7.74 -0.55
N ALA A 72 -14.47 6.94 -1.33
CA ALA A 72 -13.00 6.98 -1.33
C ALA A 72 -12.48 8.31 -1.86
N VAL A 73 -13.08 8.85 -2.92
CA VAL A 73 -12.71 10.15 -3.49
C VAL A 73 -12.94 11.28 -2.48
N VAL A 74 -14.08 11.29 -1.79
CA VAL A 74 -14.39 12.29 -0.75
C VAL A 74 -13.43 12.17 0.44
N LEU A 75 -13.12 10.95 0.89
CA LEU A 75 -12.17 10.74 1.98
C LEU A 75 -10.75 11.16 1.58
N THR A 76 -10.34 10.92 0.32
CA THR A 76 -9.06 11.39 -0.24
C THR A 76 -8.92 12.90 -0.11
N GLN A 77 -9.93 13.65 -0.56
CA GLN A 77 -9.94 15.10 -0.46
C GLN A 77 -9.87 15.56 1.01
N THR A 78 -10.60 14.88 1.89
CA THR A 78 -10.60 15.20 3.33
C THR A 78 -9.23 14.98 3.98
N LEU A 79 -8.52 13.91 3.62
CA LEU A 79 -7.16 13.62 4.10
C LEU A 79 -6.18 14.73 3.70
N VAL A 80 -6.28 15.23 2.47
CA VAL A 80 -5.43 16.32 1.96
C VAL A 80 -5.79 17.65 2.59
N ASP A 81 -7.08 18.01 2.65
CA ASP A 81 -7.55 19.29 3.19
C ASP A 81 -7.25 19.44 4.68
N ARG A 82 -7.38 18.35 5.44
CA ARG A 82 -7.01 18.31 6.86
C ARG A 82 -5.52 18.07 7.08
N GLN A 83 -4.72 18.05 6.01
CA GLN A 83 -3.27 17.89 6.04
C GLN A 83 -2.82 16.61 6.78
N ALA A 84 -3.64 15.56 6.75
CA ALA A 84 -3.23 14.23 7.19
C ALA A 84 -2.23 13.61 6.21
N VAL A 85 -2.43 13.91 4.92
CA VAL A 85 -1.48 13.61 3.84
C VAL A 85 -1.02 14.93 3.22
N PRO A 86 0.26 15.08 2.83
CA PRO A 86 0.74 16.30 2.18
C PRO A 86 0.00 16.61 0.87
N LYS A 87 -0.15 17.89 0.55
CA LYS A 87 -0.58 18.32 -0.79
C LYS A 87 0.42 17.84 -1.85
N GLY A 88 -0.05 17.36 -3.00
CA GLY A 88 0.79 16.74 -4.02
C GLY A 88 1.07 15.24 -3.76
N SER A 89 0.43 14.64 -2.76
CA SER A 89 0.47 13.20 -2.46
C SER A 89 -0.94 12.60 -2.50
N GLU A 90 -1.76 13.05 -3.46
CA GLU A 90 -3.16 12.63 -3.62
C GLU A 90 -3.28 11.12 -3.90
N ASP A 91 -2.37 10.53 -4.67
CA ASP A 91 -2.34 9.08 -4.92
C ASP A 91 -2.14 8.30 -3.60
N ASP A 92 -1.25 8.78 -2.71
CA ASP A 92 -1.03 8.19 -1.39
C ASP A 92 -2.28 8.29 -0.50
N ALA A 93 -2.96 9.44 -0.52
CA ALA A 93 -4.24 9.61 0.18
C ALA A 93 -5.34 8.70 -0.39
N LEU A 94 -5.34 8.48 -1.71
CA LEU A 94 -6.33 7.65 -2.39
C LEU A 94 -6.15 6.17 -2.04
N HIS A 95 -4.91 5.67 -1.95
CA HIS A 95 -4.65 4.29 -1.45
C HIS A 95 -5.23 4.06 -0.06
N ILE A 96 -5.04 5.01 0.86
CA ILE A 96 -5.61 4.95 2.22
C ILE A 96 -7.13 4.96 2.15
N ALA A 97 -7.70 5.89 1.38
CA ALA A 97 -9.15 6.07 1.32
C ALA A 97 -9.88 4.87 0.69
N ILE A 98 -9.32 4.27 -0.36
CA ILE A 98 -9.85 3.03 -0.95
C ILE A 98 -9.84 1.93 0.10
N SER A 99 -8.70 1.74 0.78
CA SER A 99 -8.54 0.70 1.80
C SER A 99 -9.54 0.87 2.94
N ALA A 100 -9.67 2.08 3.51
CA ALA A 100 -10.60 2.37 4.59
C ALA A 100 -12.08 2.18 4.18
N THR A 101 -12.48 2.72 3.02
CA THR A 101 -13.89 2.68 2.58
C THR A 101 -14.36 1.32 2.11
N GLN A 102 -13.41 0.43 1.77
CA GLN A 102 -13.68 -0.97 1.43
C GLN A 102 -13.46 -1.93 2.60
N GLY A 103 -13.08 -1.43 3.78
CA GLY A 103 -12.92 -2.24 5.00
C GLY A 103 -11.67 -3.13 5.00
N ALA A 104 -10.62 -2.73 4.28
CA ALA A 104 -9.34 -3.43 4.35
C ALA A 104 -8.69 -3.22 5.72
N HIS A 105 -8.20 -4.31 6.32
CA HIS A 105 -7.55 -4.27 7.63
C HIS A 105 -6.13 -3.68 7.58
N PHE A 106 -5.40 -3.94 6.48
CA PHE A 106 -4.01 -3.56 6.33
C PHE A 106 -3.78 -2.85 5.00
N LEU A 107 -2.87 -1.87 4.99
CA LEU A 107 -2.33 -1.25 3.79
C LEU A 107 -0.81 -1.51 3.72
N LEU A 108 -0.42 -2.48 2.90
CA LEU A 108 0.97 -2.94 2.81
C LEU A 108 1.82 -2.01 1.94
N THR A 109 2.83 -1.35 2.51
CA THR A 109 3.62 -0.32 1.81
C THR A 109 5.09 -0.28 2.23
N TRP A 110 5.91 0.40 1.41
CA TRP A 110 7.26 0.82 1.80
C TRP A 110 7.38 2.36 1.88
N ASN A 111 6.26 3.07 1.73
CA ASN A 111 6.23 4.54 1.69
C ASN A 111 6.22 5.15 3.09
N PHE A 112 7.36 5.05 3.77
CA PHE A 112 7.61 5.73 5.06
C PHE A 112 7.62 7.24 4.97
N LYS A 113 7.83 7.80 3.77
CA LYS A 113 7.95 9.24 3.58
C LYS A 113 6.59 9.94 3.70
N HIS A 114 5.55 9.33 3.17
CA HIS A 114 4.25 10.00 3.02
C HIS A 114 3.12 9.36 3.83
N ILE A 115 3.18 8.06 4.13
CA ILE A 115 2.05 7.36 4.79
C ILE A 115 2.42 6.50 5.99
N ASP A 116 3.64 5.96 6.05
CA ASP A 116 3.99 4.93 7.06
C ASP A 116 4.91 5.43 8.21
N ASN A 117 5.08 6.75 8.39
CA ASN A 117 5.73 7.29 9.59
C ASN A 117 4.72 7.51 10.72
N ALA A 118 5.15 7.39 11.98
CA ALA A 118 4.27 7.39 13.15
C ALA A 118 3.37 8.63 13.28
N GLN A 119 3.90 9.84 13.00
CA GLN A 119 3.12 11.08 13.10
C GLN A 119 2.04 11.15 12.03
N THR A 120 2.39 10.77 10.79
CA THR A 120 1.43 10.73 9.69
C THR A 120 0.37 9.64 9.93
N LYS A 121 0.75 8.45 10.39
CA LYS A 121 -0.19 7.37 10.74
C LYS A 121 -1.23 7.81 11.76
N GLN A 122 -0.79 8.48 12.82
CA GLN A 122 -1.72 9.01 13.84
C GLN A 122 -2.72 9.99 13.22
N ARG A 123 -2.25 10.97 12.45
CA ARG A 123 -3.11 11.99 11.84
C ARG A 123 -4.07 11.42 10.79
N ILE A 124 -3.61 10.46 9.99
CA ILE A 124 -4.46 9.71 9.05
C ILE A 124 -5.57 9.01 9.84
N THR A 125 -5.22 8.26 10.89
CA THR A 125 -6.19 7.53 11.71
C THR A 125 -7.27 8.46 12.27
N GLU A 126 -6.86 9.57 12.89
CA GLU A 126 -7.79 10.57 13.44
C GLU A 126 -8.76 11.12 12.38
N VAL A 127 -8.29 11.38 11.17
CA VAL A 127 -9.14 11.88 10.08
C VAL A 127 -10.09 10.78 9.59
N VAL A 128 -9.59 9.58 9.31
CA VAL A 128 -10.40 8.47 8.80
C VAL A 128 -11.50 8.08 9.79
N ASP A 129 -11.16 7.97 11.08
CA ASP A 129 -12.10 7.63 12.16
C ASP A 129 -13.18 8.72 12.31
N SER A 130 -12.81 10.00 12.23
CA SER A 130 -13.77 11.10 12.30
C SER A 130 -14.73 11.16 11.09
N CYS A 131 -14.38 10.48 9.99
CA CYS A 131 -15.23 10.30 8.82
C CYS A 131 -16.11 9.03 8.91
N GLY A 132 -16.04 8.28 10.01
CA GLY A 132 -16.86 7.09 10.27
C GLY A 132 -16.36 5.81 9.61
N TYR A 133 -15.09 5.76 9.21
CA TYR A 133 -14.44 4.56 8.67
C TYR A 133 -13.42 4.03 9.67
N LEU A 134 -13.12 2.73 9.59
CA LEU A 134 -11.97 2.17 10.29
C LEU A 134 -10.72 2.42 9.46
N CYS A 135 -9.70 3.03 10.06
CA CYS A 135 -8.43 3.23 9.39
C CYS A 135 -7.70 1.89 9.17
N PRO A 136 -7.24 1.57 7.95
CA PRO A 136 -6.37 0.41 7.74
C PRO A 136 -5.06 0.61 8.49
N LEU A 137 -4.49 -0.48 9.02
CA LEU A 137 -3.14 -0.44 9.56
C LEU A 137 -2.14 -0.38 8.41
N THR A 138 -1.55 0.80 8.19
CA THR A 138 -0.41 0.95 7.29
C THR A 138 0.80 0.28 7.91
N CYS A 139 1.40 -0.65 7.17
CA CYS A 139 2.52 -1.45 7.64
C CYS A 139 3.43 -1.86 6.47
N SER A 140 4.68 -2.12 6.80
CA SER A 140 5.65 -2.74 5.92
C SER A 140 5.53 -4.27 5.92
N PRO A 141 6.08 -4.96 4.90
CA PRO A 141 6.15 -6.42 4.91
C PRO A 141 6.89 -7.01 6.12
N GLU A 142 7.82 -6.27 6.70
CA GLU A 142 8.51 -6.67 7.94
C GLU A 142 7.58 -6.61 9.14
N GLU A 143 6.76 -5.57 9.26
CA GLU A 143 5.78 -5.42 10.37
C GLU A 143 4.59 -6.38 10.25
N LEU A 144 4.22 -6.78 9.03
CA LEU A 144 3.11 -7.71 8.78
C LEU A 144 3.56 -9.18 8.76
N GLY A 145 4.88 -9.43 8.79
CA GLY A 145 5.48 -10.76 8.83
C GLY A 145 5.66 -11.27 10.26
N GLU A 146 5.68 -12.61 10.40
CA GLU A 146 5.73 -13.37 11.67
C GLU A 146 4.41 -13.40 12.46
N GLN A 147 3.55 -14.38 12.13
CA GLN A 147 2.71 -14.99 13.16
C GLN A 147 3.60 -15.95 13.96
N PHE A 148 3.65 -15.80 15.28
CA PHE A 148 4.11 -16.89 16.14
C PHE A 148 3.17 -18.08 15.91
N HIS A 149 3.59 -19.02 15.07
CA HIS A 149 2.99 -20.33 15.00
C HIS A 149 3.65 -21.16 16.12
N ASP A 150 2.95 -21.29 17.24
CA ASP A 150 3.22 -22.34 18.23
C ASP A 150 2.92 -23.73 17.65
#